data_AF-A0A5C0S9P5-F1
#
_entry.id   AF-A0A5C0S9P5-F1
#
_cell.length_a   1.000
_cell.length_b   1.000
_cell.length_c   1.000
_cell.angle_alpha   90.00
_cell.angle_beta   90.00
_cell.angle_gamma   90.00
#
_symmetry.space_group_name_H-M   'P 1'
#
loop_
_entity.id
_entity.type
_entity.pdbx_description
1 polymer ?
#
loop_
_entity_poly.entity_id
_entity_poly.type
_entity_poly.pdbx_seq_one_letter_code
_entity_poly.pdbx_strand_id
1 'polypeptide(L)'
;MKKIRLSCLVLIIFVLMMTVTACGGKDVNPNNEKSNFVEKANDIGNVTLLVTRDFGNQIILNKDVEIKKDWNVIDLLEASTEITTKWDGNFVTGINGLKV
;
A
#
# COMPACT_ATOMS: atom_id res chain seq x y z
N MET A 1 50.02 14.50 -4.04
CA MET A 1 48.80 13.97 -4.73
C MET A 1 47.80 13.33 -3.75
N LYS A 2 47.33 14.04 -2.71
CA LYS A 2 46.30 13.53 -1.75
C LYS A 2 45.10 14.47 -1.58
N LYS A 3 45.17 15.70 -2.11
CA LYS A 3 44.15 16.75 -1.88
C LYS A 3 42.85 16.52 -2.68
N ILE A 4 42.93 15.86 -3.84
CA ILE A 4 41.74 15.56 -4.68
C ILE A 4 40.80 14.54 -4.00
N ARG A 5 41.33 13.55 -3.26
CA ARG A 5 40.51 12.54 -2.56
C ARG A 5 39.96 13.04 -1.22
N LEU A 6 40.66 13.96 -0.57
CA LEU A 6 40.19 14.61 0.66
C LEU A 6 39.06 15.60 0.36
N SER A 7 39.11 16.30 -0.77
CA SER A 7 38.08 17.27 -1.19
C SER A 7 36.73 16.60 -1.48
N CYS A 8 36.71 15.48 -2.23
CA CYS A 8 35.47 14.72 -2.46
C CYS A 8 34.87 14.16 -1.16
N LEU A 9 35.70 13.69 -0.23
CA LEU A 9 35.23 13.11 1.02
C LEU A 9 34.62 14.17 1.95
N VAL A 10 35.18 15.38 1.99
CA VAL A 10 34.60 16.52 2.72
C VAL A 10 33.27 16.95 2.09
N LEU A 11 33.15 16.93 0.77
CA LEU A 11 31.93 17.34 0.07
C LEU A 11 30.77 16.36 0.31
N ILE A 12 31.04 15.05 0.33
CA ILE A 12 30.03 14.02 0.64
C ILE A 12 29.55 14.13 2.10
N ILE A 13 30.46 14.39 3.04
CA ILE A 13 30.11 14.59 4.46
C ILE A 13 29.24 15.83 4.67
N PHE A 14 29.50 16.91 3.93
CA PHE A 14 28.72 18.15 4.04
C PHE A 14 27.27 17.96 3.54
N VAL A 15 27.08 17.14 2.50
CA VAL A 15 25.75 16.80 1.97
C VAL A 15 24.98 15.89 2.95
N LEU A 16 25.67 14.98 3.66
CA LEU A 16 25.06 14.09 4.66
C LEU A 16 24.58 14.84 5.92
N MET A 17 25.25 15.93 6.30
CA MET A 17 24.88 16.74 7.46
C MET A 17 23.61 17.58 7.25
N MET A 18 23.21 17.85 5.99
CA MET A 18 22.01 18.63 5.70
C MET A 18 20.71 17.83 5.78
N THR A 19 20.78 16.49 5.84
CA THR A 19 19.57 15.64 5.79
C THR A 19 19.02 15.24 7.17
N VAL A 20 19.63 15.67 8.28
CA VAL A 20 19.24 15.20 9.63
C VAL A 20 18.29 16.12 10.41
N THR A 21 17.80 17.21 9.84
CA THR A 21 16.82 18.08 10.54
C THR A 21 15.41 17.89 10.01
N ALA A 22 14.79 16.76 10.34
CA ALA A 22 13.35 16.56 10.13
C ALA A 22 12.74 15.60 11.17
N CYS A 23 12.85 15.95 12.45
CA CYS A 23 11.88 15.51 13.45
C CYS A 23 10.98 16.71 13.77
N GLY A 24 9.81 16.75 13.13
CA GLY A 24 8.75 17.71 13.44
C GLY A 24 8.06 17.31 14.74
N GLY A 25 8.02 18.23 15.70
CA GLY A 25 7.17 18.13 16.88
C GLY A 25 5.69 18.30 16.51
N LYS A 26 4.81 17.58 17.20
CA LYS A 26 3.40 17.94 17.36
C LYS A 26 2.96 17.70 18.80
N ASP A 27 2.46 18.78 19.38
CA ASP A 27 1.93 18.95 20.72
C ASP A 27 0.77 18.00 21.03
N VAL A 28 0.84 17.30 22.17
CA VAL A 28 -0.31 16.60 22.76
C VAL A 28 -1.09 17.60 23.60
N ASN A 29 -2.23 18.04 23.07
CA ASN A 29 -3.26 18.75 23.83
C ASN A 29 -4.41 17.77 24.13
N PRO A 30 -4.55 17.23 25.35
CA PRO A 30 -5.63 16.33 25.67
C PRO A 30 -6.77 17.18 26.18
N ASN A 31 -7.78 17.52 25.38
CA ASN A 31 -9.14 17.85 25.87
C ASN A 31 -10.14 18.13 24.74
N ASN A 32 -11.15 17.25 24.67
CA ASN A 32 -12.48 17.44 24.09
C ASN A 32 -12.66 17.42 22.56
N GLU A 33 -12.61 16.22 21.97
CA GLU A 33 -13.43 15.94 20.78
C GLU A 33 -14.70 15.20 21.19
N LYS A 34 -15.78 15.98 21.28
CA LYS A 34 -17.15 15.49 21.24
C LYS A 34 -17.32 14.85 19.86
N SER A 35 -17.27 13.52 19.80
CA SER A 35 -17.41 12.75 18.56
C SER A 35 -18.78 13.04 17.93
N ASN A 36 -18.83 14.01 17.02
CA ASN A 36 -19.90 14.09 16.06
C ASN A 36 -19.68 12.92 15.11
N PHE A 37 -20.36 11.81 15.39
CA PHE A 37 -20.54 10.73 14.44
C PHE A 37 -21.39 11.31 13.31
N VAL A 38 -20.73 11.98 12.37
CA VAL A 38 -21.30 12.23 11.06
C VAL A 38 -21.36 10.86 10.42
N GLU A 39 -22.56 10.27 10.38
CA GLU A 39 -22.85 9.18 9.46
C GLU A 39 -22.54 9.69 8.05
N LYS A 40 -21.31 9.43 7.60
CA LYS A 40 -20.92 9.57 6.20
C LYS A 40 -21.54 8.40 5.46
N ALA A 41 -22.85 8.47 5.25
CA ALA A 41 -23.58 7.48 4.50
C ALA A 41 -23.03 7.43 3.06
N ASN A 42 -22.55 6.24 2.68
CA ASN A 42 -22.31 5.75 1.32
C ASN A 42 -21.02 6.16 0.57
N ASP A 43 -19.95 6.58 1.25
CA ASP A 43 -18.62 6.53 0.62
C ASP A 43 -17.98 5.18 0.96
N ILE A 44 -18.28 4.18 0.13
CA ILE A 44 -17.82 2.79 0.31
C ILE A 44 -16.30 2.68 0.04
N GLY A 45 -15.70 3.71 -0.56
CA GLY A 45 -14.27 3.87 -0.72
C GLY A 45 -13.66 3.10 -1.90
N ASN A 46 -12.41 3.44 -2.20
CA ASN A 46 -11.55 2.69 -3.12
C ASN A 46 -10.52 1.90 -2.32
N VAL A 47 -10.19 0.71 -2.79
CA VAL A 47 -9.12 -0.12 -2.23
C VAL A 47 -8.10 -0.47 -3.32
N THR A 48 -6.84 -0.63 -2.94
CA THR A 48 -5.81 -1.13 -3.86
C THR A 48 -5.80 -2.66 -3.83
N LEU A 49 -6.08 -3.29 -4.96
CA LEU A 49 -5.92 -4.73 -5.17
C LEU A 49 -4.54 -5.02 -5.74
N LEU A 50 -3.68 -5.62 -4.90
CA LEU A 50 -2.35 -6.09 -5.28
C LEU A 50 -2.34 -7.63 -5.28
N VAL A 51 -2.15 -8.22 -6.46
CA VAL A 51 -2.00 -9.67 -6.62
C VAL A 51 -0.55 -9.96 -6.99
N THR A 52 0.09 -10.86 -6.25
CA THR A 52 1.48 -11.24 -6.48
C THR A 52 1.63 -12.75 -6.59
N ARG A 53 2.71 -13.18 -7.24
CA ARG A 53 3.16 -14.57 -7.34
C ARG A 53 4.42 -14.78 -6.52
N ASP A 54 4.66 -16.05 -6.19
CA ASP A 54 5.93 -16.52 -5.63
C ASP A 54 6.34 -15.69 -4.41
N PHE A 55 5.42 -15.59 -3.45
CA PHE A 55 5.60 -14.85 -2.19
C PHE A 55 5.94 -13.36 -2.36
N GLY A 56 5.40 -12.72 -3.39
CA GLY A 56 5.62 -11.28 -3.64
C GLY A 56 6.73 -10.98 -4.64
N ASN A 57 7.43 -11.99 -5.17
CA ASN A 57 8.51 -11.78 -6.13
C ASN A 57 8.04 -11.25 -7.49
N GLN A 58 6.79 -11.50 -7.85
CA GLN A 58 6.22 -11.02 -9.11
C GLN A 58 4.86 -10.36 -8.86
N ILE A 59 4.67 -9.14 -9.38
CA ILE A 59 3.36 -8.47 -9.40
C ILE A 59 2.58 -8.95 -10.63
N ILE A 60 1.37 -9.48 -10.40
CA ILE A 60 0.43 -9.92 -11.44
C ILE A 60 -0.59 -8.80 -11.72
N LEU A 61 -1.06 -8.12 -10.68
CA LEU A 61 -2.01 -7.01 -10.77
C LEU A 61 -1.70 -6.00 -9.66
N ASN A 62 -1.79 -4.70 -9.97
CA ASN A 62 -1.82 -3.63 -8.99
C ASN A 62 -2.78 -2.55 -9.48
N LYS A 63 -3.94 -2.43 -8.85
CA LYS A 63 -5.02 -1.57 -9.33
C LYS A 63 -5.88 -1.06 -8.19
N ASP A 64 -6.31 0.20 -8.28
CA ASP A 64 -7.36 0.74 -7.41
C ASP A 64 -8.74 0.31 -7.92
N VAL A 65 -9.55 -0.23 -7.01
CA VAL A 65 -10.86 -0.79 -7.29
C VAL A 65 -11.88 -0.16 -6.35
N GLU A 66 -12.95 0.37 -6.93
CA GLU A 66 -14.11 0.83 -6.20
C GLU A 66 -14.85 -0.38 -5.61
N ILE A 67 -15.08 -0.38 -4.30
CA ILE A 67 -15.82 -1.46 -3.64
C ILE A 67 -17.29 -1.10 -3.51
N LYS A 68 -18.15 -2.11 -3.62
CA LYS A 68 -19.59 -1.95 -3.40
C LYS A 68 -19.97 -2.42 -2.00
N LYS A 69 -21.12 -1.95 -1.54
CA LYS A 69 -21.71 -2.41 -0.29
C LYS A 69 -21.93 -3.92 -0.39
N ASP A 70 -21.60 -4.63 0.68
CA ASP A 70 -21.74 -6.08 0.81
C ASP A 70 -20.78 -6.93 -0.06
N TRP A 71 -19.82 -6.30 -0.76
CA TRP A 71 -18.74 -7.06 -1.42
C TRP A 71 -17.82 -7.74 -0.43
N ASN A 72 -17.50 -8.99 -0.73
CA ASN A 72 -16.43 -9.74 -0.09
C ASN A 72 -15.19 -9.80 -1.01
N VAL A 73 -14.13 -10.47 -0.53
CA VAL A 73 -12.86 -10.56 -1.25
C VAL A 73 -13.00 -11.31 -2.58
N ILE A 74 -13.88 -12.32 -2.67
CA ILE A 74 -14.14 -13.05 -3.92
C ILE A 74 -14.81 -12.12 -4.94
N ASP A 75 -15.81 -11.35 -4.53
CA ASP A 75 -16.47 -10.37 -5.43
C ASP A 75 -15.46 -9.36 -6.00
N LEU A 76 -14.55 -8.87 -5.14
CA LEU A 76 -13.48 -7.96 -5.54
C LEU A 76 -12.53 -8.60 -6.58
N LEU A 77 -12.15 -9.86 -6.35
CA LEU A 77 -11.27 -10.61 -7.24
C LEU A 77 -11.95 -10.89 -8.58
N GLU A 78 -13.21 -11.34 -8.58
CA GLU A 78 -13.99 -11.60 -9.80
C GLU A 78 -14.23 -10.33 -10.62
N ALA A 79 -14.40 -9.18 -9.97
CA ALA A 79 -14.57 -7.90 -10.66
C ALA A 79 -13.29 -7.40 -11.37
N SER A 80 -12.12 -7.90 -10.97
CA SER A 80 -10.83 -7.36 -11.42
C SER A 80 -9.90 -8.39 -12.09
N THR A 81 -10.20 -9.68 -11.97
CA THR A 81 -9.38 -10.80 -12.45
C THR A 81 -10.25 -11.96 -12.89
N GLU A 82 -9.69 -12.85 -13.71
CA GLU A 82 -10.31 -14.13 -14.02
C GLU A 82 -9.84 -15.17 -12.99
N ILE A 83 -10.70 -15.52 -12.03
CA ILE A 83 -10.37 -16.54 -11.03
C ILE A 83 -10.96 -17.90 -11.39
N THR A 84 -10.26 -18.96 -11.01
CA THR A 84 -10.77 -20.33 -11.07
C THR A 84 -10.88 -20.89 -9.65
N THR A 85 -12.05 -21.37 -9.25
CA THR A 85 -12.31 -21.80 -7.87
C THR A 85 -12.61 -23.30 -7.74
N LYS A 86 -12.49 -23.82 -6.52
CA LYS A 86 -12.95 -25.16 -6.11
C LYS A 86 -13.75 -25.06 -4.81
N TRP A 87 -14.41 -26.17 -4.46
CA TRP A 87 -15.23 -26.30 -3.26
C TRP A 87 -16.27 -25.19 -3.14
N ASP A 88 -17.05 -25.03 -4.22
CA ASP A 88 -18.16 -24.10 -4.29
C ASP A 88 -17.74 -22.62 -4.09
N GLY A 89 -16.67 -22.21 -4.78
CA GLY A 89 -16.20 -20.82 -4.74
C GLY A 89 -15.26 -20.48 -3.58
N ASN A 90 -15.13 -21.36 -2.58
CA ASN A 90 -14.42 -21.03 -1.33
C ASN A 90 -12.89 -21.07 -1.45
N PHE A 91 -12.33 -21.65 -2.51
CA PHE A 91 -10.89 -21.73 -2.69
C PHE A 91 -10.45 -21.39 -4.09
N VAL A 92 -9.60 -20.37 -4.20
CA VAL A 92 -9.02 -19.91 -5.45
C VAL A 92 -7.87 -20.85 -5.83
N THR A 93 -7.97 -21.46 -7.01
CA THR A 93 -6.98 -22.39 -7.59
C THR A 93 -6.23 -21.80 -8.78
N GLY A 94 -6.68 -20.65 -9.27
CA GLY A 94 -5.97 -19.92 -10.31
C GLY A 94 -6.48 -18.50 -10.48
N ILE A 95 -5.61 -17.65 -11.02
CA ILE A 95 -5.87 -16.24 -11.31
C ILE A 95 -5.25 -15.91 -12.68
N ASN A 96 -6.04 -15.36 -13.61
CA ASN A 96 -5.65 -15.00 -14.97
C ASN A 96 -4.96 -16.16 -15.72
N GLY A 97 -5.48 -17.39 -15.58
CA GLY A 97 -4.91 -18.60 -16.17
C GLY A 97 -3.66 -19.16 -15.46
N LEU A 98 -3.11 -18.46 -14.47
CA LEU A 98 -2.01 -18.95 -13.64
C LEU A 98 -2.56 -19.83 -12.53
N LYS A 99 -2.05 -21.06 -12.42
CA LYS A 99 -2.42 -22.00 -11.36
C LYS A 99 -1.60 -21.78 -10.10
N VAL A 100 -2.27 -21.96 -8.96
CA VAL A 100 -1.69 -22.00 -7.61
C VAL A 100 -1.08 -23.37 -7.35
#